data_AF-A0A3M1SAB6-F1
#
_entry.id   AF-A0A3M1SAB6-F1
#
_cell.length_a   1.000
_cell.length_b   1.000
_cell.length_c   1.000
_cell.angle_alpha   90.00
_cell.angle_beta   90.00
_cell.angle_gamma   90.00
#
_symmetry.space_group_name_H-M   'P 1'
#
loop_
_entity.id
_entity.type
_entity.pdbx_description
1 polymer ?
#
loop_
_entity_poly.entity_id
_entity_poly.type
_entity_poly.pdbx_seq_one_letter_code
_entity_poly.pdbx_strand_id
1 'polypeptide(L)'
;MRREDLISLIQNSLEDRNLIIVTNREPYIHKNKGGTVVVERSAGGVATALDDLLTSTGGTWLAWGSGDADKEVVDDNDSLMVPPENPSYRLKRVRLQKKVAENYYGGFSN
;
A
#
# COMPACT_ATOMS: atom_id res chain seq x y z
N MET A 1 -20.54 1.31 14.87
CA MET A 1 -19.83 2.52 14.40
C MET A 1 -19.87 2.52 12.89
N ARG A 2 -20.37 3.58 12.24
CA ARG A 2 -20.44 3.68 10.78
C ARG A 2 -19.08 4.12 10.23
N ARG A 3 -18.81 3.86 8.95
CA ARG A 3 -17.56 4.25 8.25
C ARG A 3 -17.23 5.73 8.44
N GLU A 4 -18.24 6.59 8.31
CA GLU A 4 -18.12 8.04 8.46
C GLU A 4 -17.70 8.46 9.88
N ASP A 5 -18.21 7.76 10.91
CA ASP A 5 -17.90 8.04 12.30
C ASP A 5 -16.41 7.70 12.59
N LEU A 6 -15.88 6.62 12.00
CA LEU A 6 -14.48 6.22 12.13
C LEU A 6 -13.54 7.21 11.43
N ILE A 7 -13.87 7.62 10.20
CA ILE A 7 -13.08 8.59 9.45
C ILE A 7 -13.00 9.91 10.22
N SER A 8 -14.14 10.39 10.74
CA SER A 8 -14.21 11.61 11.53
C SER A 8 -13.40 11.50 12.82
N LEU A 9 -13.47 10.38 13.52
CA LEU A 9 -12.67 10.12 14.72
C LEU A 9 -11.17 10.17 14.40
N ILE A 10 -10.75 9.52 13.32
CA ILE A 10 -9.34 9.47 12.91
C ILE A 10 -8.86 10.87 12.52
N GLN A 11 -9.62 11.60 11.70
CA GLN A 11 -9.28 12.97 11.33
C GLN A 11 -9.15 13.89 12.55
N ASN A 12 -10.11 13.82 13.48
CA ASN A 12 -10.07 14.62 14.71
C ASN A 12 -8.92 14.22 15.65
N SER A 13 -8.55 12.94 15.67
CA SER A 13 -7.45 12.44 16.53
C SER A 13 -6.07 12.70 15.95
N LEU A 14 -5.97 12.87 14.64
CA LEU A 14 -4.70 13.07 13.95
C LEU A 14 -4.30 14.54 13.84
N GLU A 15 -5.20 15.51 13.98
CA GLU A 15 -4.90 16.94 13.81
C GLU A 15 -4.04 17.15 12.53
N ASP A 16 -2.86 17.79 12.66
CA ASP A 16 -1.90 18.02 11.56
C ASP A 16 -0.89 16.86 11.36
N ARG A 17 -1.13 15.68 11.95
CA ARG A 17 -0.20 14.54 11.87
C ARG A 17 -0.49 13.66 10.67
N ASN A 18 0.56 13.28 9.96
CA ASN A 18 0.48 12.33 8.85
C ASN A 18 0.17 10.91 9.34
N LEU A 19 -0.95 10.34 8.90
CA LEU A 19 -1.24 8.92 9.11
C LEU A 19 -0.25 8.05 8.30
N ILE A 20 0.44 7.15 8.99
CA ILE A 20 1.31 6.15 8.36
C ILE A 20 0.80 4.77 8.75
N ILE A 21 0.44 3.98 7.75
CA ILE A 21 0.03 2.58 7.91
C ILE A 21 1.16 1.70 7.42
N VAL A 22 1.60 0.75 8.25
CA VAL A 22 2.66 -0.19 7.90
C VAL A 22 2.08 -1.59 7.85
N THR A 23 2.17 -2.24 6.69
CA THR A 23 1.72 -3.62 6.52
C THR A 23 2.77 -4.41 5.74
N ASN A 24 2.66 -5.73 5.79
CA ASN A 24 3.49 -6.57 4.94
C ASN A 24 3.04 -6.47 3.46
N ARG A 25 1.73 -6.56 3.20
CA ARG A 25 1.19 -6.51 1.83
C ARG A 25 0.78 -5.12 1.40
N GLU A 26 1.19 -4.75 0.19
CA GLU A 26 0.80 -3.49 -0.47
C GLU A 26 -0.63 -3.56 -1.03
N PRO A 27 -1.34 -2.42 -1.16
CA PRO A 27 -2.69 -2.37 -1.71
C PRO A 27 -2.73 -2.53 -3.24
N TYR A 28 -1.66 -2.13 -3.93
CA TYR A 28 -1.53 -2.17 -5.40
C TYR A 28 -0.18 -2.76 -5.80
N ILE A 29 -0.21 -3.80 -6.63
CA ILE A 29 0.97 -4.53 -7.11
C ILE A 29 1.09 -4.27 -8.61
N HIS A 30 2.26 -3.85 -9.08
CA HIS A 30 2.53 -3.65 -10.50
C HIS A 30 3.26 -4.86 -11.06
N LYS A 31 2.71 -5.45 -12.12
CA LYS A 31 3.27 -6.63 -12.77
C LYS A 31 3.53 -6.40 -14.25
N ASN A 32 4.61 -6.98 -14.76
CA ASN A 32 4.85 -7.03 -16.19
C ASN A 32 4.05 -8.19 -16.82
N LYS A 33 3.10 -7.88 -17.71
CA LYS A 33 2.36 -8.86 -18.50
C LYS A 33 2.62 -8.61 -19.98
N GLY A 34 3.56 -9.39 -20.54
CA GLY A 34 3.87 -9.36 -21.97
C GLY A 34 4.45 -8.03 -22.46
N GLY A 35 5.24 -7.36 -21.63
CA GLY A 35 5.83 -6.05 -21.94
C GLY A 35 5.00 -4.85 -21.51
N THR A 36 3.78 -5.08 -20.99
CA THR A 36 2.92 -4.02 -20.46
C THR A 36 2.84 -4.12 -18.94
N VAL A 37 3.03 -2.99 -18.25
CA VAL A 37 2.83 -2.92 -16.80
C VAL A 37 1.32 -2.86 -16.51
N VAL A 38 0.83 -3.79 -15.69
CA VAL A 38 -0.55 -3.82 -15.21
C VAL A 38 -0.61 -3.71 -13.69
N VAL A 39 -1.70 -3.15 -13.18
CA VAL A 39 -1.92 -3.01 -11.72
C VAL A 39 -2.89 -4.08 -11.24
N GLU A 40 -2.52 -4.79 -10.18
CA GLU A 40 -3.38 -5.72 -9.45
C GLU A 40 -3.64 -5.19 -8.03
N ARG A 41 -4.91 -5.08 -7.65
CA ARG A 41 -5.28 -4.70 -6.27
C ARG A 41 -5.20 -5.92 -5.36
N SER A 42 -4.62 -5.75 -4.18
CA SER A 42 -4.56 -6.82 -3.17
C SER A 42 -5.96 -7.22 -2.73
N ALA A 43 -6.27 -8.51 -2.83
CA ALA A 43 -7.53 -9.07 -2.35
C ALA A 43 -7.47 -9.32 -0.83
N GLY A 44 -8.45 -8.80 -0.08
CA GLY A 44 -8.62 -9.09 1.35
C GLY A 44 -9.31 -7.96 2.12
N GLY A 45 -10.18 -8.31 3.07
CA GLY A 45 -11.01 -7.33 3.79
C GLY A 45 -10.21 -6.26 4.53
N VAL A 46 -9.06 -6.61 5.10
CA VAL A 46 -8.18 -5.64 5.79
C VAL A 46 -7.56 -4.65 4.78
N ALA A 47 -7.08 -5.15 3.63
CA ALA A 47 -6.49 -4.29 2.62
C ALA A 47 -7.52 -3.29 2.08
N THR A 48 -8.74 -3.77 1.76
CA THR A 48 -9.84 -2.90 1.33
C THR A 48 -10.19 -1.84 2.38
N ALA A 49 -10.32 -2.22 3.66
CA ALA A 49 -10.68 -1.29 4.72
C ALA A 49 -9.63 -0.19 4.94
N LEU A 50 -8.34 -0.54 4.89
CA LEU A 50 -7.25 0.42 5.04
C LEU A 50 -7.11 1.31 3.80
N ASP A 51 -7.38 0.77 2.61
CA ASP A 51 -7.37 1.53 1.34
C ASP A 51 -8.50 2.56 1.33
N ASP A 52 -9.70 2.17 1.74
CA ASP A 52 -10.84 3.08 1.88
C ASP A 52 -10.61 4.15 2.94
N LEU A 53 -9.89 3.81 4.03
CA LEU A 53 -9.51 4.76 5.07
C LEU A 53 -8.54 5.81 4.50
N LEU A 54 -7.41 5.38 3.94
CA LEU A 54 -6.38 6.28 3.42
C LEU A 54 -6.86 7.08 2.20
N THR A 55 -7.75 6.53 1.39
CA THR A 55 -8.41 7.28 0.31
C THR A 55 -9.22 8.46 0.85
N SER A 56 -9.85 8.31 2.02
CA SER A 56 -10.68 9.35 2.64
C SER A 56 -9.90 10.34 3.51
N THR A 57 -8.77 9.92 4.09
CA THR A 57 -7.99 10.74 5.04
C THR A 57 -6.67 11.26 4.47
N GLY A 58 -6.21 10.71 3.34
CA GLY A 58 -4.82 10.84 2.92
C GLY A 58 -3.87 10.08 3.85
N GLY A 59 -2.56 10.28 3.64
CA GLY A 59 -1.49 9.67 4.42
C GLY A 59 -0.54 8.83 3.60
N THR A 60 0.23 7.96 4.27
CA THR A 60 1.20 7.05 3.63
C THR A 60 0.95 5.60 4.02
N TRP A 61 0.86 4.73 3.03
CA TRP A 61 0.92 3.29 3.20
C TRP A 61 2.34 2.80 2.92
N LEU A 62 3.02 2.25 3.92
CA LEU A 62 4.32 1.61 3.77
C LEU A 62 4.17 0.09 3.74
N ALA A 63 4.61 -0.54 2.65
CA ALA A 63 4.50 -1.99 2.48
C ALA A 63 5.64 -2.57 1.64
N TRP A 64 5.76 -3.90 1.61
CA TRP A 64 6.71 -4.55 0.73
C TRP A 64 6.24 -4.47 -0.73
N GLY A 65 7.10 -3.95 -1.61
CA GLY A 65 6.91 -4.00 -3.06
C GLY A 65 7.24 -5.39 -3.60
N SER A 66 6.20 -6.16 -3.90
CA SER A 66 6.24 -7.58 -4.25
C SER A 66 6.14 -7.84 -5.75
N GLY A 67 5.69 -6.85 -6.53
CA GLY A 67 5.55 -6.90 -7.98
C GLY A 67 6.89 -6.81 -8.71
N ASP A 68 6.99 -7.48 -9.86
CA ASP A 68 8.20 -7.48 -10.68
C ASP A 68 8.40 -6.15 -11.43
N ALA A 69 7.33 -5.39 -11.66
CA ALA A 69 7.36 -4.06 -12.27
C ALA A 69 7.23 -2.91 -11.25
N ASP A 70 7.17 -3.20 -9.94
CA ASP A 70 6.97 -2.17 -8.91
C ASP A 70 8.04 -1.08 -8.90
N LYS A 71 9.28 -1.44 -9.28
CA LYS A 71 10.41 -0.51 -9.34
C LYS A 71 10.36 0.42 -10.53
N GLU A 72 9.59 0.08 -11.56
CA GLU A 72 9.50 0.85 -12.80
C GLU A 72 8.54 2.05 -12.67
N VAL A 73 7.68 2.03 -11.65
CA VAL A 73 6.57 3.00 -11.49
C VAL A 73 6.69 3.89 -10.27
N VAL A 74 7.74 3.72 -9.45
CA VAL A 74 8.00 4.53 -8.26
C VAL A 74 8.90 5.72 -8.58
N ASP A 75 8.79 6.77 -7.77
CA ASP A 75 9.72 7.88 -7.72
C ASP A 75 11.07 7.49 -7.05
N ASP A 76 12.01 8.43 -7.00
CA ASP A 76 13.34 8.26 -6.39
C ASP A 76 13.28 7.90 -4.88
N ASN A 77 12.13 8.09 -4.23
CA ASN A 77 11.90 7.76 -2.81
C ASN A 77 11.16 6.42 -2.63
N ASP A 78 11.15 5.57 -3.66
CA ASP A 78 10.42 4.30 -3.70
C ASP A 78 8.92 4.47 -3.42
N SER A 79 8.35 5.60 -3.86
CA SER A 79 6.96 5.95 -3.59
C SER A 79 6.16 6.26 -4.84
N LEU A 80 4.84 6.15 -4.76
CA LEU A 80 3.90 6.56 -5.80
C LEU A 80 2.56 6.99 -5.19
N MET A 81 1.77 7.76 -5.93
CA MET A 81 0.42 8.13 -5.51
C MET A 81 -0.59 7.08 -5.98
N VAL A 82 -1.54 6.74 -5.12
CA VAL A 82 -2.59 5.74 -5.36
C VAL A 82 -3.92 6.21 -4.72
N PRO A 83 -5.07 5.63 -5.09
CA PRO A 83 -5.32 4.68 -6.18
C PRO A 83 -4.90 5.21 -7.56
N PRO A 84 -4.57 4.35 -8.55
CA PRO A 84 -4.15 4.79 -9.89
C PRO A 84 -5.16 5.72 -10.57
N GLU A 85 -6.46 5.49 -10.32
CA GLU A 85 -7.53 6.18 -11.06
C GLU A 85 -7.90 7.52 -10.43
N ASN A 86 -7.64 7.68 -9.13
CA ASN A 86 -7.87 8.92 -8.39
C ASN A 86 -6.85 9.02 -7.24
N PRO A 87 -5.63 9.49 -7.52
CA PRO A 87 -4.55 9.46 -6.54
C PRO A 87 -4.86 10.36 -5.34
N SER A 88 -4.87 9.78 -4.14
CA SER A 88 -5.31 10.44 -2.90
C SER A 88 -4.41 10.18 -1.69
N TYR A 89 -3.58 9.14 -1.72
CA TYR A 89 -2.58 8.87 -0.69
C TYR A 89 -1.29 8.30 -1.29
N ARG A 90 -0.22 8.26 -0.50
CA ARG A 90 1.09 7.76 -0.93
C ARG A 90 1.26 6.30 -0.58
N LEU A 91 1.65 5.47 -1.55
CA LEU A 91 2.21 4.15 -1.29
C LEU A 91 3.74 4.26 -1.33
N LYS A 92 4.41 3.84 -0.26
CA LYS A 92 5.86 3.74 -0.15
C LYS A 92 6.26 2.27 -0.06
N ARG A 93 7.13 1.84 -0.97
CA ARG A 93 7.55 0.45 -1.09
C ARG A 93 8.88 0.21 -0.41
N VAL A 94 8.93 -0.81 0.44
CA VAL A 94 10.16 -1.34 1.01
C VAL A 94 10.65 -2.47 0.11
N ARG A 95 11.95 -2.47 -0.18
CA ARG A 95 12.61 -3.55 -0.90
C ARG A 95 13.12 -4.58 0.09
N LEU A 96 12.67 -5.81 -0.04
CA LEU A 96 13.27 -6.95 0.65
C LEU A 96 14.32 -7.60 -0.26
N GLN A 97 15.48 -7.93 0.28
CA GLN A 97 16.45 -8.75 -0.45
C GLN A 97 15.85 -10.14 -0.68
N LYS A 98 16.04 -10.72 -1.88
CA LYS A 98 15.44 -12.03 -2.27
C LYS A 98 15.64 -13.11 -1.20
N LYS A 99 16.84 -13.20 -0.62
CA LYS A 99 17.19 -14.15 0.44
C LYS A 99 16.37 -13.98 1.73
N VAL A 100 15.90 -12.77 2.02
CA VAL A 100 15.03 -12.49 3.19
C VAL A 100 13.59 -12.85 2.86
N ALA A 101 13.10 -12.50 1.66
CA ALA A 101 11.74 -12.82 1.22
C ALA A 101 11.46 -14.33 1.18
N GLU A 102 12.40 -15.13 0.66
CA GLU A 102 12.30 -16.59 0.59
C GLU A 102 12.24 -17.25 1.98
N ASN A 103 13.01 -16.74 2.95
CA ASN A 103 13.05 -17.29 4.31
C ASN A 103 11.87 -16.80 5.19
N TYR A 104 11.32 -15.61 4.95
CA TYR A 104 10.23 -15.06 5.78
C TYR A 104 8.86 -15.62 5.39
N TYR A 105 8.58 -15.78 4.09
CA TYR A 105 7.31 -16.30 3.62
C TYR A 105 7.26 -17.83 3.53
N GLY A 106 8.40 -18.51 3.34
CA GLY A 106 8.47 -19.97 3.27
C GLY A 106 8.70 -20.68 4.60
N GLY A 107 8.97 -19.96 5.70
CA GLY A 107 9.41 -20.57 6.97
C GLY A 107 8.66 -20.18 8.25
N PHE A 108 7.93 -19.05 8.30
CA PHE A 108 7.38 -18.55 9.57
C PHE A 108 6.02 -17.86 9.52
N SER A 109 5.43 -17.58 8.36
CA SER A 109 4.19 -16.79 8.29
C SER A 109 3.14 -17.26 7.28
N ASN A 110 3.29 -18.48 6.74
CA ASN A 110 2.19 -19.31 6.20
C ASN A 110 2.57 -20.78 6.35
#